data_AF-A0A9R0R0S8-F1
#
_entry.id   AF-A0A9R0R0S8-F1
#
_cell.length_a   1.000
_cell.length_b   1.000
_cell.length_c   1.000
_cell.angle_alpha   90.00
_cell.angle_beta   90.00
_cell.angle_gamma   90.00
#
_symmetry.space_group_name_H-M   'P 1'
#
loop_
_entity.id
_entity.type
_entity.pdbx_description
1 polymer ?
#
loop_
_entity_poly.entity_id
_entity_poly.type
_entity_poly.pdbx_seq_one_letter_code
_entity_poly.pdbx_strand_id
1 'polypeptide(L)'
;MVLDPDDAVLFSDRSLCWLQLGDGKKALLDANRCRKMRPHWPKACHRQGEALMLLKDYEGASERFWDGLKLDPVDTDIEDALRTCMCPCHGTVENL
;
A
#
# COMPACT_ATOMS: atom_id res chain seq x y z
N MET A 1 -7.60 28.03 2.23
CA MET A 1 -7.43 26.60 1.92
C MET A 1 -7.49 25.89 3.26
N VAL A 2 -8.66 25.35 3.62
CA VAL A 2 -8.84 24.63 4.89
C VAL A 2 -8.23 23.26 4.67
N LEU A 3 -7.11 22.98 5.33
CA LEU A 3 -6.55 21.64 5.40
C LEU A 3 -7.32 20.93 6.51
N ASP A 4 -8.30 20.11 6.16
CA ASP A 4 -8.95 19.28 7.16
C ASP A 4 -7.92 18.26 7.68
N PRO A 5 -7.58 18.28 8.98
CA PRO A 5 -6.58 17.39 9.57
C PRO A 5 -6.99 15.91 9.53
N ASP A 6 -8.24 15.62 9.13
CA ASP A 6 -8.81 14.29 8.96
C ASP A 6 -9.02 13.90 7.48
N ASP A 7 -8.36 14.61 6.55
CA ASP A 7 -8.43 14.25 5.14
C ASP A 7 -7.55 13.02 4.84
N ALA A 8 -8.19 11.85 4.77
CA ALA A 8 -7.53 10.61 4.36
C ALA A 8 -6.86 10.73 2.98
N VAL A 9 -7.36 11.61 2.10
CA VAL A 9 -6.75 11.88 0.78
C VAL A 9 -5.38 12.51 0.94
N LEU A 10 -5.23 13.48 1.85
CA LEU A 10 -3.93 14.11 2.14
C LEU A 10 -2.89 13.08 2.60
N PHE A 11 -3.26 12.17 3.50
CA PHE A 11 -2.35 11.11 3.95
C PHE A 11 -2.05 10.11 2.83
N SER A 12 -3.03 9.78 1.97
CA SER A 12 -2.80 8.95 0.78
C SER A 12 -1.79 9.59 -0.19
N ASP A 13 -1.93 10.88 -0.46
CA ASP A 13 -1.07 11.59 -1.41
C ASP A 13 0.34 11.78 -0.82
N ARG A 14 0.44 12.08 0.48
CA ARG A 14 1.74 12.12 1.16
C ARG A 14 2.43 10.76 1.21
N SER A 15 1.66 9.68 1.45
CA SER A 15 2.17 8.31 1.33
C SER A 15 2.75 8.05 -0.06
N LEU A 16 2.09 8.50 -1.13
CA LEU A 16 2.60 8.36 -2.49
C LEU A 16 3.90 9.13 -2.70
N CYS A 17 4.01 10.35 -2.17
CA CYS A 17 5.26 11.11 -2.22
C CYS A 17 6.40 10.36 -1.50
N TRP A 18 6.13 9.75 -0.34
CA TRP A 18 7.14 8.95 0.36
C TRP A 18 7.57 7.70 -0.41
N LEU A 19 6.64 7.03 -1.12
CA LEU A 19 6.96 5.92 -2.02
C LEU A 19 7.92 6.36 -3.13
N GLN A 20 7.63 7.49 -3.77
CA GLN A 20 8.48 8.06 -4.83
C GLN A 20 9.87 8.48 -4.31
N LEU A 21 9.96 8.85 -3.03
CA LEU A 21 11.23 9.17 -2.35
C LEU A 21 11.97 7.94 -1.82
N GLY A 22 11.41 6.73 -1.96
CA GLY A 22 12.02 5.50 -1.45
C GLY A 22 11.88 5.29 0.07
N ASP A 23 11.10 6.11 0.77
CA ASP A 23 10.89 6.00 2.23
C ASP A 23 9.65 5.17 2.55
N GLY A 24 9.78 3.84 2.40
CA GLY A 24 8.68 2.90 2.65
C GLY A 24 8.12 2.95 4.08
N LYS A 25 8.93 3.32 5.08
CA LYS A 25 8.48 3.40 6.48
C LYS A 25 7.51 4.56 6.68
N LYS A 26 7.82 5.75 6.14
CA LYS A 26 6.92 6.90 6.21
C LYS A 26 5.69 6.70 5.32
N ALA A 27 5.85 6.10 4.15
CA ALA A 27 4.73 5.72 3.31
C ALA A 27 3.74 4.82 4.07
N LEU A 28 4.23 3.76 4.72
CA LEU A 28 3.39 2.85 5.48
C LEU A 28 2.68 3.53 6.66
N LEU A 29 3.36 4.45 7.36
CA LEU A 29 2.76 5.22 8.45
C LEU A 29 1.56 6.04 7.98
N ASP A 30 1.70 6.74 6.86
CA ASP A 30 0.64 7.56 6.27
C ASP A 30 -0.48 6.70 5.69
N ALA A 31 -0.16 5.60 5.01
CA ALA A 31 -1.13 4.64 4.51
C ALA A 31 -1.95 4.00 5.64
N ASN A 32 -1.33 3.68 6.78
CA ASN A 32 -2.01 3.20 7.98
C ASN A 32 -2.95 4.25 8.57
N ARG A 33 -2.57 5.53 8.54
CA ARG A 33 -3.45 6.63 8.99
C ARG A 33 -4.66 6.77 8.08
N CYS A 34 -4.43 6.72 6.77
CA CYS A 34 -5.47 6.70 5.74
C CYS A 34 -6.47 5.55 5.98
N ARG A 35 -5.99 4.33 6.22
CA ARG A 35 -6.84 3.17 6.54
C ARG A 35 -7.67 3.35 7.80
N LYS A 36 -7.08 3.91 8.87
CA LYS A 36 -7.81 4.18 10.12
C LYS A 36 -8.93 5.20 9.93
N MET A 37 -8.72 6.21 9.09
CA MET A 37 -9.72 7.24 8.78
C MET A 37 -10.81 6.72 7.85
N ARG A 38 -10.46 5.93 6.84
CA ARG A 38 -11.39 5.33 5.88
C ARG A 38 -11.13 3.81 5.74
N PRO A 39 -11.70 2.98 6.64
CA PRO A 39 -11.47 1.54 6.63
C PRO A 39 -11.87 0.85 5.32
N HIS A 40 -12.93 1.37 4.68
CA HIS A 40 -13.54 0.83 3.46
C HIS A 40 -13.02 1.50 2.17
N TRP A 41 -11.82 2.08 2.19
CA TRP A 41 -11.25 2.74 1.01
C TRP A 41 -10.13 1.88 0.38
N PRO A 42 -10.36 1.25 -0.79
CA PRO A 42 -9.40 0.37 -1.46
C PRO A 42 -8.02 1.00 -1.69
N LYS A 43 -7.98 2.30 -2.00
CA LYS A 43 -6.73 3.05 -2.21
C LYS A 43 -5.83 3.06 -0.97
N ALA A 44 -6.39 3.02 0.23
CA ALA A 44 -5.60 2.92 1.47
C ALA A 44 -4.85 1.58 1.53
N CYS A 45 -5.52 0.48 1.14
CA CYS A 45 -4.94 -0.86 1.03
C CYS A 45 -3.78 -0.87 0.04
N HIS A 46 -4.02 -0.29 -1.15
CA HIS A 46 -3.04 -0.22 -2.21
C HIS A 46 -1.77 0.50 -1.73
N ARG A 47 -1.90 1.66 -1.07
CA ARG A 47 -0.76 2.41 -0.52
C ARG A 47 -0.01 1.64 0.58
N GLN A 48 -0.73 0.88 1.43
CA GLN A 48 -0.10 0.02 2.42
C GLN A 48 0.72 -1.10 1.74
N GLY A 49 0.14 -1.74 0.72
CA GLY A 49 0.80 -2.80 -0.05
C GLY A 49 2.06 -2.31 -0.77
N GLU A 50 1.97 -1.18 -1.48
CA GLU A 50 3.14 -0.57 -2.14
C GLU A 50 4.25 -0.20 -1.15
N ALA A 51 3.89 0.30 0.03
CA ALA A 51 4.86 0.64 1.06
C ALA A 51 5.56 -0.61 1.62
N LEU A 52 4.82 -1.70 1.80
CA LEU A 52 5.38 -2.99 2.25
C LEU A 52 6.24 -3.64 1.16
N MET A 53 5.85 -3.54 -0.11
CA MET A 53 6.68 -3.94 -1.25
C MET A 53 8.03 -3.24 -1.25
N LEU A 54 8.03 -1.92 -1.03
CA LEU A 54 9.26 -1.12 -0.94
C LEU A 54 10.12 -1.51 0.28
N LEU A 55 9.48 -1.96 1.36
CA LEU A 55 10.14 -2.51 2.54
C LEU A 55 10.54 -3.99 2.41
N LYS A 56 10.29 -4.61 1.24
CA LYS A 56 10.50 -6.04 0.95
C LYS A 56 9.70 -6.99 1.86
N ASP A 57 8.65 -6.48 2.51
CA ASP A 57 7.68 -7.30 3.24
C ASP A 57 6.57 -7.75 2.28
N TYR A 58 6.92 -8.73 1.43
CA TYR A 58 6.03 -9.24 0.38
C TYR A 58 4.81 -9.97 0.94
N GLU A 59 4.99 -10.67 2.07
CA GLU A 59 3.90 -11.35 2.76
C GLU A 59 2.90 -10.34 3.29
N GLY A 60 3.37 -9.35 4.05
CA GLY A 60 2.54 -8.25 4.54
C GLY A 60 1.88 -7.48 3.41
N ALA A 61 2.59 -7.22 2.31
CA ALA A 61 2.03 -6.54 1.13
C ALA A 61 0.87 -7.34 0.52
N SER A 62 1.04 -8.65 0.36
CA SER A 62 0.01 -9.52 -0.22
C SER A 62 -1.27 -9.51 0.61
N GLU A 63 -1.17 -9.50 1.94
CA GLU A 63 -2.33 -9.41 2.81
C GLU A 63 -3.08 -8.08 2.64
N ARG A 64 -2.35 -6.96 2.54
CA ARG A 64 -2.97 -5.64 2.38
C ARG A 64 -3.65 -5.50 1.03
N PHE A 65 -3.07 -6.02 -0.05
CA PHE A 65 -3.72 -6.06 -1.35
C PHE A 65 -4.96 -6.96 -1.35
N TRP A 66 -4.90 -8.12 -0.68
CA TRP A 66 -6.07 -8.98 -0.47
C TRP A 66 -7.20 -8.26 0.27
N ASP A 67 -6.89 -7.51 1.32
CA ASP A 67 -7.88 -6.69 2.02
C ASP A 67 -8.46 -5.59 1.12
N GLY A 68 -7.69 -5.11 0.13
CA GLY A 68 -8.17 -4.21 -0.91
C GLY A 68 -9.16 -4.86 -1.85
N LEU A 69 -8.86 -6.04 -2.38
CA LEU A 69 -9.76 -6.79 -3.27
C LEU A 69 -11.06 -7.22 -2.56
N LYS A 70 -11.04 -7.44 -1.25
CA LYS A 70 -12.29 -7.67 -0.49
C LYS A 70 -13.21 -6.45 -0.50
N LEU A 71 -12.66 -5.24 -0.60
CA LEU A 71 -13.42 -3.99 -0.66
C LEU A 71 -13.82 -3.64 -2.08
N ASP A 72 -12.93 -3.85 -3.05
CA ASP A 72 -13.19 -3.66 -4.47
C ASP A 72 -12.56 -4.81 -5.30
N PRO A 73 -13.35 -5.85 -5.63
CA PRO A 73 -12.86 -7.02 -6.33
C PRO A 73 -12.49 -6.79 -7.80
N VAL A 74 -12.86 -5.65 -8.39
CA VAL A 74 -12.62 -5.34 -9.81
C VAL A 74 -11.48 -4.35 -10.01
N ASP A 75 -10.79 -3.97 -8.93
CA ASP A 75 -9.62 -3.10 -8.99
C ASP A 75 -8.42 -3.86 -9.59
N THR A 76 -8.19 -3.62 -10.89
CA THR A 76 -7.11 -4.26 -11.66
C THR A 76 -5.73 -3.89 -11.16
N ASP A 77 -5.55 -2.68 -10.61
CA ASP A 77 -4.26 -2.23 -10.10
C ASP A 77 -3.87 -3.03 -8.85
N ILE A 78 -4.84 -3.25 -7.94
CA ILE A 78 -4.64 -4.09 -6.75
C ILE A 78 -4.42 -5.55 -7.14
N GLU A 79 -5.16 -6.07 -8.13
CA GLU A 79 -4.97 -7.44 -8.62
C GLU A 79 -3.57 -7.67 -9.19
N ASP A 80 -3.11 -6.75 -10.05
CA ASP A 80 -1.79 -6.82 -10.67
C ASP A 80 -0.66 -6.65 -9.63
N ALA A 81 -0.85 -5.76 -8.65
CA ALA A 81 0.09 -5.60 -7.54
C ALA A 81 0.17 -6.87 -6.69
N LEU A 82 -0.96 -7.51 -6.37
CA LEU A 82 -1.00 -8.78 -5.63
C LEU A 82 -0.29 -9.90 -6.40
N ARG A 83 -0.52 -10.01 -7.71
CA ARG A 83 0.17 -10.97 -8.59
C ARG A 83 1.68 -10.74 -8.58
N THR A 84 2.10 -9.48 -8.55
CA THR A 84 3.53 -9.10 -8.46
C THR A 84 4.14 -9.53 -7.12
N CYS A 85 3.42 -9.37 -6.01
CA CYS A 85 3.86 -9.84 -4.68
C CYS A 85 4.10 -11.34 -4.65
N MET A 86 3.20 -12.11 -5.25
CA MET A 86 3.23 -13.58 -5.25
C MET A 86 4.16 -14.17 -6.33
N CYS A 87 4.81 -13.32 -7.15
CA CYS A 87 5.73 -13.79 -8.17
C CYS A 87 6.93 -14.50 -7.51
N PRO A 88 7.27 -15.75 -7.90
CA PRO A 88 8.43 -16.49 -7.40
C PRO A 88 9.77 -15.77 -7.62
N CYS A 89 9.79 -14.77 -8.50
CA CYS A 89 10.95 -14.00 -8.89
C CYS A 89 11.57 -13.16 -7.75
N HIS A 90 10.81 -12.82 -6.71
CA HIS A 90 11.33 -12.08 -5.55
C HIS A 90 12.00 -12.99 -4.49
N GLY A 91 11.87 -14.32 -4.61
CA GLY A 91 12.41 -15.30 -3.66
C GLY A 91 13.83 -15.80 -3.93
N THR A 92 14.51 -15.31 -4.98
CA THR A 92 15.80 -15.88 -5.44
C THR A 92 17.01 -14.96 -5.34
N VAL A 93 16.89 -13.72 -4.86
CA VAL A 93 18.01 -12.75 -4.84
C VAL A 93 18.61 -12.42 -3.47
N GLU A 94 18.17 -13.04 -2.36
CA GLU A 94 18.72 -12.73 -1.03
C GLU A 94 19.29 -13.94 -0.25
N ASN A 95 19.63 -15.04 -0.93
CA ASN A 95 20.25 -16.22 -0.30
C ASN A 95 21.51 -16.75 -1.02
N LEU A 96 22.37 -15.84 -1.51
CA LEU A 96 23.76 -16.15 -1.90
C LEU A 96 24.71 -15.04 -1.45
#